data_AF-A0A7S1NIC5-F1
#
_entry.id   AF-A0A7S1NIC5-F1
#
_cell.length_a   1.000
_cell.length_b   1.000
_cell.length_c   1.000
_cell.angle_alpha   90.00
_cell.angle_beta   90.00
_cell.angle_gamma   90.00
#
_symmetry.space_group_name_H-M   'P 1'
#
loop_
_entity.id
_entity.type
_entity.pdbx_description
1 polymer ?
#
loop_
_entity_poly.entity_id
_entity_poly.type
_entity_poly.pdbx_seq_one_letter_code
_entity_poly.pdbx_strand_id
1 'polypeptide(L)'
;RAATAARLVAPSVSLASTQMSKADLSPVTVADFAVQALVLEGLRAAFPQDRICAEESAAGLQSNAVLLGQVVRAVQSAIPTATPDDVCEWIDYGAFRGAGGRY
;
A
#
# COMPACT_ATOMS: atom_id res chain seq x y z
N ARG A 1 -8.98 -18.62 -5.64
CA ARG A 1 -9.18 -17.52 -6.62
C ARG A 1 -8.48 -16.22 -6.19
N ALA A 2 -8.38 -15.91 -4.89
CA ALA A 2 -7.58 -14.78 -4.36
C ALA A 2 -6.07 -14.85 -4.68
N ALA A 3 -5.45 -16.04 -4.60
CA ALA A 3 -4.03 -16.22 -4.92
C ALA A 3 -3.65 -15.90 -6.38
N THR A 4 -4.62 -15.86 -7.29
CA THR A 4 -4.40 -15.54 -8.71
C THR A 4 -4.52 -14.02 -8.98
N ALA A 5 -5.26 -13.28 -8.15
CA ALA A 5 -5.59 -11.87 -8.39
C ALA A 5 -4.46 -10.90 -7.99
N ALA A 6 -3.69 -11.21 -6.94
CA ALA A 6 -2.49 -10.44 -6.59
C ALA A 6 -1.46 -10.39 -7.75
N ARG A 7 -1.48 -11.38 -8.65
CA ARG A 7 -0.61 -11.43 -9.84
C ARG A 7 -1.12 -10.59 -11.02
N LEU A 8 -2.38 -10.16 -11.02
CA LEU A 8 -3.03 -9.50 -12.17
C LEU A 8 -3.04 -7.96 -12.11
N VAL A 9 -2.73 -7.35 -10.96
CA VAL A 9 -2.67 -5.87 -10.82
C VAL A 9 -1.26 -5.31 -11.02
N ALA A 10 -0.23 -6.16 -10.95
CA ALA A 10 1.14 -5.79 -11.26
C ALA A 10 1.38 -5.11 -12.64
N PRO A 11 0.67 -5.45 -13.74
CA PRO A 11 0.96 -4.88 -15.06
C PRO A 11 0.24 -3.55 -15.37
N SER A 12 -0.68 -3.06 -14.53
CA SER A 12 -1.44 -1.82 -14.81
C SER A 12 -0.92 -0.58 -14.07
N VAL A 13 -0.03 -0.76 -13.09
CA VAL A 13 0.67 0.35 -12.45
C VAL A 13 1.96 0.60 -13.24
N SER A 14 1.94 1.60 -14.12
CA SER A 14 3.18 2.10 -14.74
C SER A 14 3.98 2.84 -13.68
N LEU A 15 4.77 2.07 -12.92
CA LEU A 15 5.77 2.61 -12.02
C LEU A 15 6.85 3.27 -12.89
N ALA A 16 6.76 4.58 -13.08
CA ALA A 16 7.89 5.36 -13.56
C ALA A 16 9.05 5.11 -12.60
N SER A 17 9.97 4.25 -13.03
CA SER A 17 11.07 3.70 -12.24
C SER A 17 12.11 4.78 -12.01
N THR A 18 11.85 5.64 -11.03
CA THR A 18 12.90 6.40 -10.39
C THR A 18 13.70 5.39 -9.58
N GLN A 19 14.79 4.88 -10.17
CA GLN A 19 15.80 4.09 -9.46
C GLN A 19 16.37 4.94 -8.31
N MET A 20 15.72 4.93 -7.16
CA MET A 20 16.35 5.34 -5.91
C MET A 20 17.21 4.17 -5.45
N SER A 21 18.52 4.37 -5.56
CA SER A 21 19.56 3.45 -5.12
C SER A 21 19.29 2.91 -3.72
N LYS A 22 19.49 1.60 -3.59
CA LYS A 22 19.55 0.83 -2.34
C LYS A 22 20.60 1.43 -1.40
N ALA A 23 20.19 2.38 -0.55
CA ALA A 23 21.04 2.88 0.52
C ALA A 23 20.43 2.71 1.91
N ASP A 24 19.15 2.34 2.02
CA ASP A 24 18.49 2.33 3.32
C ASP A 24 18.11 0.92 3.74
N LEU A 25 18.97 0.34 4.58
CA LEU A 25 18.69 -0.86 5.39
C LEU A 25 17.71 -0.55 6.54
N SER A 26 16.78 0.40 6.36
CA SER A 26 15.74 0.72 7.34
C SER A 26 14.50 -0.14 7.12
N PRO A 27 13.85 -0.61 8.20
CA PRO A 27 12.64 -1.43 8.11
C PRO A 27 11.51 -0.58 7.50
N VAL A 28 11.01 -0.97 6.33
CA VAL A 28 9.90 -0.34 5.58
C VAL A 28 10.16 1.13 5.18
N THR A 29 10.14 1.41 3.88
CA THR A 29 10.40 2.74 3.34
C THR A 29 9.10 3.49 2.97
N VAL A 30 9.20 4.80 2.73
CA VAL A 30 8.11 5.62 2.17
C VAL A 30 7.54 5.00 0.89
N ALA A 31 8.40 4.37 0.07
CA ALA A 31 7.99 3.76 -1.19
C ALA A 31 7.12 2.51 -0.96
N ASP A 32 7.42 1.71 0.05
CA ASP A 32 6.67 0.49 0.37
C ASP A 32 5.22 0.83 0.77
N PHE A 33 5.05 1.82 1.67
CA PHE A 33 3.73 2.33 2.04
C PHE A 33 2.97 2.95 0.86
N ALA A 34 3.65 3.75 0.03
CA ALA A 34 3.00 4.41 -1.11
C ALA A 34 2.53 3.40 -2.18
N VAL A 35 3.36 2.40 -2.51
CA VAL A 35 2.99 1.34 -3.45
C VAL A 35 1.83 0.52 -2.91
N GLN A 36 1.87 0.12 -1.63
CA GLN A 36 0.79 -0.64 -1.03
C GLN A 36 -0.52 0.17 -1.03
N ALA A 37 -0.50 1.45 -0.67
CA ALA A 37 -1.68 2.31 -0.68
C ALA A 37 -2.32 2.39 -2.08
N LEU A 38 -1.52 2.63 -3.13
CA LEU A 38 -2.00 2.71 -4.51
C LEU A 38 -2.58 1.38 -5.03
N VAL A 39 -1.92 0.26 -4.71
CA VAL A 39 -2.39 -1.07 -5.11
C VAL A 39 -3.72 -1.40 -4.40
N LEU A 40 -3.82 -1.11 -3.11
CA LEU A 40 -5.03 -1.39 -2.34
C LEU A 40 -6.20 -0.47 -2.70
N GLU A 41 -5.94 0.79 -3.06
CA GLU A 41 -6.95 1.71 -3.60
C GLU A 41 -7.58 1.13 -4.88
N GLY A 42 -6.74 0.74 -5.85
CA GLY A 42 -7.22 0.17 -7.11
C GLY A 42 -7.93 -1.19 -6.92
N LEU A 43 -7.41 -2.03 -6.02
CA LEU A 43 -8.04 -3.31 -5.69
C LEU A 43 -9.38 -3.14 -4.98
N ARG A 44 -9.52 -2.16 -4.06
CA ARG A 44 -10.78 -1.84 -3.40
C ARG A 44 -11.83 -1.41 -4.42
N ALA A 45 -11.45 -0.59 -5.39
CA ALA A 45 -12.36 -0.13 -6.44
C ALA A 45 -12.84 -1.28 -7.35
N ALA A 46 -11.95 -2.21 -7.72
CA ALA A 46 -12.27 -3.31 -8.62
C ALA A 46 -12.91 -4.53 -7.93
N PHE A 47 -12.54 -4.79 -6.67
CA PHE A 47 -12.93 -5.99 -5.91
C PHE A 47 -13.33 -5.65 -4.47
N PRO A 48 -14.41 -4.88 -4.25
CA PRO A 48 -14.78 -4.37 -2.93
C PRO A 48 -15.22 -5.45 -1.92
N GLN A 49 -15.47 -6.68 -2.37
CA GLN A 49 -15.89 -7.81 -1.53
C GLN A 49 -14.73 -8.74 -1.17
N ASP A 50 -13.55 -8.52 -1.75
CA ASP A 50 -12.39 -9.38 -1.55
C ASP A 50 -11.64 -8.98 -0.29
N ARG A 51 -11.20 -9.98 0.47
CA ARG A 51 -10.31 -9.78 1.61
C ARG A 51 -8.87 -9.83 1.16
N ILE A 52 -8.10 -8.78 1.46
CA ILE A 52 -6.71 -8.64 1.01
C ILE A 52 -5.79 -8.71 2.21
N CYS A 53 -4.76 -9.56 2.12
CA CYS A 53 -3.67 -9.60 3.08
C CYS A 53 -2.48 -8.86 2.47
N ALA A 54 -2.12 -7.73 3.06
CA ALA A 54 -0.95 -6.94 2.71
C ALA A 54 0.04 -6.90 3.89
N GLU A 55 1.30 -6.60 3.60
CA GLU A 55 2.37 -6.67 4.59
C GLU A 55 2.24 -5.54 5.63
N GLU A 56 2.11 -4.31 5.14
CA GLU A 56 2.13 -3.10 5.96
C GLU A 56 0.79 -2.79 6.62
N SER A 57 0.83 -2.05 7.73
CA SER A 57 -0.34 -1.52 8.44
C SER A 57 -0.17 -0.01 8.68
N ALA A 58 -1.27 0.74 8.67
CA ALA A 58 -1.23 2.18 8.88
C ALA A 58 -0.83 2.58 10.31
N ALA A 59 -0.81 1.64 11.28
CA ALA A 59 -0.43 1.91 12.67
C ALA A 59 0.96 2.58 12.80
N GLY A 60 1.92 2.19 11.94
CA GLY A 60 3.25 2.80 11.90
C GLY A 60 3.24 4.24 11.35
N LEU A 61 2.29 4.56 10.46
CA LEU A 61 2.13 5.90 9.90
C LEU A 61 1.39 6.84 10.86
N GLN A 62 0.36 6.34 11.53
CA GLN A 62 -0.45 7.13 12.47
C GLN A 62 0.37 7.63 13.67
N SER A 63 1.41 6.89 14.07
CA SER A 63 2.34 7.28 15.12
C SER A 63 3.50 8.18 14.64
N ASN A 64 3.64 8.41 13.33
CA ASN A 64 4.71 9.21 12.74
C ASN A 64 4.18 10.16 11.65
N ALA A 65 3.74 11.35 12.07
CA ALA A 65 3.18 12.36 11.17
C ALA A 65 4.14 12.81 10.05
N VAL A 66 5.46 12.80 10.29
CA VAL A 66 6.46 13.15 9.28
C VAL A 66 6.49 12.10 8.17
N LEU A 67 6.53 10.82 8.56
CA LEU A 67 6.50 9.69 7.62
C LEU A 67 5.18 9.66 6.85
N LEU A 68 4.04 9.81 7.54
CA LEU A 68 2.72 9.90 6.90
C LEU A 68 2.68 11.03 5.86
N GLY A 69 3.19 12.21 6.19
CA GLY A 69 3.26 13.32 5.24
C GLY A 69 4.15 13.03 4.02
N GLN A 70 5.24 12.27 4.18
CA GLN A 70 6.07 11.83 3.05
C GLN A 70 5.34 10.81 2.17
N VAL A 71 4.66 9.84 2.77
CA VAL A 71 3.87 8.84 2.04
C VAL A 71 2.72 9.49 1.28
N VAL A 72 1.97 10.41 1.91
CA VAL A 72 0.88 11.16 1.26
C VAL A 72 1.40 11.92 0.03
N ARG A 73 2.54 12.63 0.15
CA ARG A 73 3.14 13.33 -1.00
C ARG A 73 3.54 12.36 -2.12
N ALA A 74 4.07 11.19 -1.78
CA ALA A 74 4.41 10.17 -2.77
C ALA A 74 3.15 9.65 -3.48
N VAL A 75 2.08 9.35 -2.75
CA VAL A 75 0.78 8.91 -3.30
C VAL A 75 0.14 9.99 -4.17
N GLN A 76 0.25 11.26 -3.78
CA GLN A 76 -0.29 12.40 -4.54
C GLN A 76 0.32 12.59 -5.92
N SER A 77 1.48 11.98 -6.20
CA SER A 77 2.02 11.92 -7.55
C SER A 77 1.14 11.13 -8.54
N ALA A 78 0.33 10.19 -8.03
CA ALA A 78 -0.61 9.39 -8.81
C ALA A 78 -2.07 9.77 -8.53
N ILE A 79 -2.42 10.10 -7.27
CA ILE A 79 -3.77 10.50 -6.86
C ILE A 79 -3.71 11.86 -6.15
N PRO A 80 -3.77 12.99 -6.89
CA PRO A 80 -3.52 14.33 -6.34
C PRO A 80 -4.44 14.76 -5.19
N THR A 81 -5.61 14.13 -5.07
CA THR A 81 -6.61 14.42 -4.03
C THR A 81 -6.45 13.56 -2.78
N ALA A 82 -5.48 12.63 -2.73
CA ALA A 82 -5.31 11.72 -1.60
C ALA A 82 -5.03 12.49 -0.30
N THR A 83 -5.79 12.18 0.73
CA THR A 83 -5.63 12.70 2.08
C THR A 83 -4.86 11.72 2.98
N PRO A 84 -4.34 12.16 4.14
CA PRO A 84 -3.73 11.25 5.11
C PRO A 84 -4.68 10.13 5.57
N ASP A 85 -5.97 10.44 5.70
CA ASP A 85 -6.99 9.47 6.10
C ASP A 85 -7.23 8.44 5.00
N ASP A 86 -7.32 8.88 3.73
CA ASP A 86 -7.44 7.98 2.59
C ASP A 86 -6.26 6.99 2.52
N VAL A 87 -5.04 7.50 2.67
CA VAL A 87 -3.83 6.66 2.63
C VAL A 87 -3.84 5.62 3.74
N CYS A 88 -4.22 6.00 4.96
CA CYS A 88 -4.35 5.05 6.07
C CYS A 88 -5.44 4.01 5.79
N GLU A 89 -6.60 4.45 5.30
CA GLU A 89 -7.73 3.59 4.97
C GLU A 89 -7.35 2.56 3.89
N TRP A 90 -6.65 2.99 2.84
CA TRP A 90 -6.21 2.10 1.76
C TRP A 90 -5.22 1.07 2.27
N ILE A 91 -4.26 1.45 3.11
CA ILE A 91 -3.31 0.51 3.71
C ILE A 91 -4.03 -0.51 4.60
N ASP A 92 -4.97 -0.05 5.43
CA ASP A 92 -5.72 -0.92 6.36
C ASP A 92 -6.77 -1.79 5.64
N TYR A 93 -7.16 -1.49 4.39
CA TYR A 93 -7.92 -2.42 3.55
C TYR A 93 -7.18 -3.75 3.35
N GLY A 94 -5.85 -3.72 3.39
CA GLY A 94 -4.97 -4.89 3.36
C GLY A 94 -4.79 -5.60 4.71
N ALA A 95 -5.50 -5.22 5.77
CA ALA A 95 -5.28 -5.74 7.12
C ALA A 95 -5.85 -7.16 7.36
N PHE A 96 -6.35 -7.86 6.33
CA PHE A 96 -6.84 -9.23 6.53
C PHE A 96 -5.68 -10.18 6.87
N ARG A 97 -5.50 -10.47 8.15
CA ARG A 97 -4.66 -11.55 8.64
C ARG A 97 -5.55 -12.80 8.70
N GLY A 98 -5.40 -13.72 7.75
CA GLY A 98 -6.23 -14.93 7.68
C GLY A 98 -6.32 -15.67 9.03
N ALA A 99 -7.41 -16.40 9.26
CA ALA A 99 -7.53 -17.26 10.43
C ALA A 99 -6.33 -18.23 10.45
N GLY A 100 -5.52 -18.16 11.51
CA GLY A 100 -4.24 -18.85 11.60
C GLY A 100 -4.33 -20.33 11.23
N GLY A 101 -3.80 -20.67 10.06
CA GLY A 101 -3.52 -22.03 9.65
C GLY A 101 -2.01 -22.23 9.70
N ARG A 102 -1.52 -22.79 10.81
CA ARG A 102 -0.20 -23.43 10.83
C ARG A 102 -0.26 -24.59 9.85
N TYR A 103 0.59 -24.57 8.82
CA TYR A 103 1.01 -25.79 8.14
C TYR A 103 2.34 -26.22 8.75
#